data_AF-A0A955VFT9-F1
#
_entry.id   AF-A0A955VFT9-F1
#
_cell.length_a   1.000
_cell.length_b   1.000
_cell.length_c   1.000
_cell.angle_alpha   90.00
_cell.angle_beta   90.00
_cell.angle_gamma   90.00
#
_symmetry.space_group_name_H-M   'P 1'
#
loop_
_entity.id
_entity.type
_entity.pdbx_description
1 polymer ?
#
loop_
_entity_poly.entity_id
_entity_poly.type
_entity_poly.pdbx_seq_one_letter_code
_entity_poly.pdbx_strand_id
1 'polypeptide(L)'
;TITATVDGELITDTATVRFATAEYPVQGGTTVIDCANYPTFQDKDIVIDGTLTINTAGCAPMSFGIVTIEPNSTLTHAASTDTVTQSLDLIVDGLRVKPTGKIDVSGRGYLASSQSGVAGRTLGNGTAGGAGNGQGGSHGGYGGRDDIARGAVYDDFRNPREPGAGAGWSPAGDRGDHGGGVVRITVRTGGSAVIDGAIAADGEVRSSYGGGGAGGGIYLSTPALYGAGTIHANGGDGHNSYSAGGGGGRVAIVGLTQEVGARFASSVVTGAVTAYGGYGNASTWAGAGSVYVEYPGDGSTGGRLYFDNGGHASRPGSTPLLSGLVGGVVDAVTSTTITDTDGGFYAGQLTGTLVTPKYPQGLDGFSDDLLLRVTANDTTTLTLDGNPTSVVHTPGVDAYRGVTRVQYLTVKGGARVDAGEGAVWITSGTPGDPLRYLLEGELTVDVLDLGPVSTIDVRNGGHLLIGT
;
A
#
# COMPACT_ATOMS: atom_id res chain seq x y z
N THR A 1 3.34 -5.14 -44.51
CA THR A 1 1.86 -5.11 -44.54
C THR A 1 1.37 -6.12 -43.54
N ILE A 2 0.70 -5.67 -42.48
CA ILE A 2 0.02 -6.60 -41.56
C ILE A 2 -1.41 -6.73 -42.09
N THR A 3 -1.89 -7.97 -42.24
CA THR A 3 -3.30 -8.27 -42.52
C THR A 3 -3.98 -8.64 -41.22
N ALA A 4 -5.07 -7.96 -40.91
CA ALA A 4 -5.93 -8.27 -39.77
C ALA A 4 -7.24 -8.88 -40.27
N THR A 5 -7.77 -9.83 -39.50
CA THR A 5 -9.06 -10.47 -39.77
C THR A 5 -9.95 -10.36 -38.53
N VAL A 6 -11.25 -10.12 -38.74
CA VAL A 6 -12.28 -10.30 -37.71
C VAL A 6 -13.15 -11.47 -38.15
N ASP A 7 -13.28 -12.48 -37.29
CA ASP A 7 -14.04 -13.71 -37.56
C ASP A 7 -13.66 -14.43 -38.86
N GLY A 8 -12.37 -14.34 -39.25
CA GLY A 8 -11.85 -14.97 -40.47
C GLY A 8 -12.08 -14.17 -41.75
N GLU A 9 -12.74 -13.01 -41.68
CA GLU A 9 -12.92 -12.11 -42.82
C GLU A 9 -11.80 -11.06 -42.84
N LEU A 10 -11.19 -10.86 -44.01
CA LEU A 10 -10.08 -9.91 -44.20
C LEU A 10 -10.61 -8.49 -44.10
N ILE A 11 -10.06 -7.67 -43.20
CA ILE A 11 -10.32 -6.24 -43.21
C ILE A 11 -9.69 -5.66 -44.49
N THR A 12 -10.53 -5.26 -45.46
CA THR A 12 -10.08 -4.75 -46.77
C THR A 12 -9.51 -3.32 -46.70
N ASP A 13 -9.56 -2.71 -45.53
CA ASP A 13 -9.05 -1.35 -45.30
C ASP A 13 -7.53 -1.39 -45.08
N THR A 14 -6.78 -0.59 -45.85
CA THR A 14 -5.32 -0.55 -45.76
C THR A 14 -4.86 0.53 -44.79
N ALA A 15 -4.42 0.14 -43.59
CA ALA A 15 -3.70 1.03 -42.69
C ALA A 15 -2.18 0.99 -42.98
N THR A 16 -1.57 2.16 -43.15
CA THR A 16 -0.10 2.26 -43.23
C THR A 16 0.46 2.36 -41.82
N VAL A 17 1.03 1.28 -41.31
CA VAL A 17 1.82 1.30 -40.07
C VAL A 17 3.26 1.65 -40.43
N ARG A 18 3.73 2.84 -40.04
CA ARG A 18 5.15 3.20 -40.10
C ARG A 18 5.83 2.69 -38.84
N PHE A 19 6.70 1.69 -38.97
CA PHE A 19 7.62 1.34 -37.89
C PHE A 19 8.77 2.36 -37.92
N ALA A 20 8.85 3.23 -36.92
CA ALA A 20 10.11 3.90 -36.64
C ALA A 20 11.13 2.81 -36.27
N THR A 21 12.38 2.95 -36.71
CA THR A 21 13.48 2.19 -36.11
C THR A 21 13.42 2.41 -34.60
N ALA A 22 13.32 1.32 -33.82
CA ALA A 22 13.39 1.41 -32.37
C ALA A 22 14.76 2.00 -32.01
N GLU A 23 14.80 3.28 -31.64
CA GLU A 23 15.93 3.81 -30.90
C GLU A 23 15.81 3.23 -29.51
N TYR A 24 16.77 2.40 -29.12
CA TYR A 24 16.92 1.92 -27.75
C TYR A 24 17.78 2.94 -27.00
N PRO A 25 17.19 3.91 -26.27
CA PRO A 25 17.99 4.97 -25.64
C PRO A 25 18.87 4.42 -24.52
N VAL A 26 18.47 3.31 -23.88
CA VAL A 26 19.32 2.54 -22.96
C VAL A 26 20.25 1.67 -23.79
N GLN A 27 21.33 2.25 -24.30
CA GLN A 27 22.38 1.48 -24.98
C GLN A 27 23.22 0.67 -23.98
N GLY A 28 23.85 -0.40 -24.46
CA GLY A 28 24.66 -1.34 -23.66
C GLY A 28 25.76 -0.62 -22.88
N GLY A 29 25.46 -0.26 -21.63
CA GLY A 29 26.34 0.53 -20.75
C GLY A 29 25.57 1.43 -19.78
N THR A 30 24.38 1.91 -20.14
CA THR A 30 23.54 2.70 -19.22
C THR A 30 22.92 1.78 -18.19
N THR A 31 23.47 1.79 -16.98
CA THR A 31 22.97 1.04 -15.82
C THR A 31 22.30 1.94 -14.78
N VAL A 32 22.41 3.26 -14.93
CA VAL A 32 21.85 4.26 -14.02
C VAL A 32 21.23 5.43 -14.81
N ILE A 33 19.99 5.79 -14.47
CA ILE A 33 19.37 7.08 -14.83
C ILE A 33 19.19 7.88 -13.54
N ASP A 34 19.66 9.12 -13.54
CA ASP A 34 19.57 10.07 -12.44
C ASP A 34 19.07 11.44 -12.93
N CYS A 35 18.90 12.42 -12.04
CA CYS A 35 18.40 13.74 -12.46
C CYS A 35 19.29 14.41 -13.52
N ALA A 36 20.59 14.09 -13.58
CA ALA A 36 21.55 14.76 -14.46
C ALA A 36 21.46 14.24 -15.90
N ASN A 37 21.31 12.93 -16.08
CA ASN A 37 21.22 12.32 -17.40
C ASN A 37 19.77 12.10 -17.91
N TYR A 38 18.77 12.18 -17.02
CA TYR A 38 17.35 12.01 -17.34
C TYR A 38 16.85 12.79 -18.57
N PRO A 39 17.25 14.06 -18.84
CA PRO A 39 16.80 14.79 -20.03
C PRO A 39 17.08 14.08 -21.37
N THR A 40 18.03 13.14 -21.40
CA THR A 40 18.33 12.35 -22.62
C THR A 40 17.33 11.21 -22.87
N PHE A 41 16.59 10.80 -21.84
CA PHE A 41 15.63 9.70 -21.83
C PHE A 41 14.17 10.17 -21.73
N GLN A 42 13.96 11.44 -21.36
CA GLN A 42 12.64 12.02 -21.16
C GLN A 42 11.72 11.76 -22.37
N ASP A 43 10.52 11.25 -22.06
CA ASP A 43 9.44 10.95 -23.01
C ASP A 43 9.80 9.95 -24.13
N LYS A 44 10.91 9.23 -24.00
CA LYS A 44 11.30 8.15 -24.91
C LYS A 44 10.85 6.79 -24.40
N ASP A 45 10.64 5.86 -25.33
CA ASP A 45 10.45 4.45 -25.00
C ASP A 45 11.74 3.89 -24.38
N ILE A 46 11.60 3.20 -23.25
CA ILE A 46 12.70 2.60 -22.50
C ILE A 46 12.57 1.09 -22.58
N VAL A 47 13.59 0.42 -23.11
CA VAL A 47 13.70 -1.05 -23.08
C VAL A 47 14.86 -1.41 -22.18
N ILE A 48 14.60 -2.26 -21.20
CA ILE A 48 15.56 -2.68 -20.18
C ILE A 48 15.93 -4.12 -20.46
N ASP A 49 17.19 -4.33 -20.85
CA ASP A 49 17.84 -5.63 -21.05
C ASP A 49 19.07 -5.72 -20.12
N GLY A 50 18.88 -6.29 -18.94
CA GLY A 50 19.80 -6.24 -17.81
C GLY A 50 19.25 -5.45 -16.62
N THR A 51 20.13 -4.87 -15.80
CA THR A 51 19.72 -4.09 -14.62
C THR A 51 19.82 -2.59 -14.87
N LEU A 52 18.71 -1.89 -14.70
CA LEU A 52 18.64 -0.43 -14.72
C LEU A 52 18.26 0.10 -13.33
N THR A 53 19.06 1.01 -12.80
CA THR A 53 18.79 1.72 -11.54
C THR A 53 18.32 3.14 -11.83
N ILE A 54 17.17 3.54 -11.30
CA ILE A 54 16.72 4.93 -11.29
C ILE A 54 17.07 5.57 -9.95
N ASN A 55 17.83 6.65 -9.95
CA ASN A 55 18.09 7.44 -8.75
C ASN A 55 17.21 8.69 -8.81
N THR A 56 16.14 8.71 -8.01
CA THR A 56 15.16 9.80 -7.99
C THR A 56 15.38 10.79 -6.84
N ALA A 57 16.37 10.58 -5.97
CA ALA A 57 16.58 11.46 -4.82
C ALA A 57 16.71 12.92 -5.25
N GLY A 58 15.71 13.72 -4.87
CA GLY A 58 15.63 15.15 -5.18
C GLY A 58 15.10 15.48 -6.59
N CYS A 59 14.72 14.49 -7.41
CA CYS A 59 14.07 14.74 -8.70
C CYS A 59 12.53 14.78 -8.57
N ALA A 60 11.87 15.49 -9.47
CA ALA A 60 10.45 15.27 -9.76
C ALA A 60 10.24 13.88 -10.42
N PRO A 61 9.00 13.35 -10.45
CA PRO A 61 8.71 12.09 -11.15
C PRO A 61 9.26 12.09 -12.58
N MET A 62 9.90 10.99 -12.98
CA MET A 62 10.49 10.86 -14.31
C MET A 62 9.44 10.40 -15.33
N SER A 63 9.45 11.02 -16.50
CA SER A 63 8.50 10.86 -17.59
C SER A 63 9.14 10.08 -18.73
N PHE A 64 8.57 8.92 -19.08
CA PHE A 64 9.00 8.10 -20.21
C PHE A 64 7.83 7.83 -21.16
N GLY A 65 8.15 7.32 -22.35
CA GLY A 65 7.18 6.69 -23.24
C GLY A 65 6.76 5.33 -22.68
N ILE A 66 6.81 4.29 -23.49
CA ILE A 66 6.59 2.91 -23.06
C ILE A 66 7.84 2.39 -22.35
N VAL A 67 7.69 1.87 -21.14
CA VAL A 67 8.73 1.13 -20.43
C VAL A 67 8.52 -0.37 -20.60
N THR A 68 9.49 -1.07 -21.18
CA THR A 68 9.51 -2.52 -21.35
C THR A 68 10.68 -3.11 -20.58
N ILE A 69 10.39 -4.03 -19.66
CA ILE A 69 11.40 -4.84 -18.98
C ILE A 69 11.43 -6.21 -19.66
N GLU A 70 12.57 -6.53 -20.27
CA GLU A 70 12.79 -7.80 -20.95
C GLU A 70 12.93 -8.97 -19.95
N PRO A 71 12.79 -10.23 -20.39
CA PRO A 71 13.03 -11.39 -19.54
C PRO A 71 14.41 -11.31 -18.85
N ASN A 72 14.48 -11.78 -17.60
CA ASN A 72 15.67 -11.76 -16.74
C ASN A 72 16.28 -10.36 -16.49
N SER A 73 15.52 -9.29 -16.76
CA SER A 73 15.96 -7.91 -16.55
C SER A 73 15.30 -7.29 -15.33
N THR A 74 15.95 -6.30 -14.73
CA THR A 74 15.50 -5.66 -13.49
C THR A 74 15.52 -4.15 -13.60
N LEU A 75 14.38 -3.52 -13.34
CA LEU A 75 14.29 -2.10 -13.01
C LEU A 75 14.25 -1.93 -11.49
N THR A 76 15.13 -1.09 -10.93
CA THR A 76 15.21 -0.82 -9.48
C THR A 76 15.43 0.67 -9.23
N HIS A 77 15.31 1.12 -7.98
CA HIS A 77 15.88 2.40 -7.53
C HIS A 77 17.15 2.21 -6.71
N ALA A 78 17.92 3.28 -6.47
CA ALA A 78 19.10 3.25 -5.59
C ALA A 78 18.71 2.85 -4.15
N ALA A 79 19.58 2.21 -3.37
CA ALA A 79 19.26 1.87 -1.99
C ALA A 79 19.13 3.14 -1.12
N SER A 80 18.17 3.17 -0.19
CA SER A 80 18.07 4.26 0.78
C SER A 80 19.27 4.23 1.75
N THR A 81 19.61 5.40 2.29
CA THR A 81 20.63 5.58 3.33
C THR A 81 20.00 6.13 4.60
N ASP A 82 20.80 6.37 5.62
CA ASP A 82 20.39 7.04 6.86
C ASP A 82 20.04 8.53 6.69
N THR A 83 20.23 9.07 5.49
CA THR A 83 20.08 10.49 5.15
C THR A 83 19.20 10.72 3.94
N VAL A 84 19.08 9.73 3.04
CA VAL A 84 18.33 9.83 1.79
C VAL A 84 17.39 8.64 1.66
N THR A 85 16.10 8.94 1.53
CA THR A 85 15.09 7.94 1.13
C THR A 85 14.97 7.91 -0.39
N GLN A 86 14.89 6.72 -0.95
CA GLN A 86 14.78 6.50 -2.40
C GLN A 86 13.41 5.94 -2.77
N SER A 87 12.95 6.26 -3.98
CA SER A 87 11.72 5.69 -4.55
C SER A 87 11.85 5.57 -6.06
N LEU A 88 11.04 4.73 -6.69
CA LEU A 88 10.88 4.69 -8.14
C LEU A 88 9.57 5.42 -8.48
N ASP A 89 9.63 6.69 -8.89
CA ASP A 89 8.43 7.49 -9.22
C ASP A 89 8.42 7.85 -10.72
N LEU A 90 7.59 7.13 -11.48
CA LEU A 90 7.57 7.16 -12.95
C LEU A 90 6.18 7.52 -13.50
N ILE A 91 6.17 8.30 -14.58
CA ILE A 91 5.01 8.53 -15.45
C ILE A 91 5.33 7.96 -16.83
N VAL A 92 4.52 7.04 -17.34
CA VAL A 92 4.82 6.27 -18.56
C VAL A 92 3.61 6.22 -19.51
N ASP A 93 3.83 6.08 -20.81
CA ASP A 93 2.73 5.86 -21.78
C ASP A 93 2.22 4.42 -21.74
N GLY A 94 3.07 3.49 -21.30
CA GLY A 94 2.70 2.09 -21.10
C GLY A 94 3.77 1.37 -20.29
N LEU A 95 3.38 0.31 -19.60
CA LEU A 95 4.28 -0.54 -18.84
C LEU A 95 4.16 -1.99 -19.32
N ARG A 96 5.30 -2.62 -19.64
CA ARG A 96 5.37 -4.04 -19.97
C ARG A 96 6.46 -4.70 -19.13
N VAL A 97 6.08 -5.58 -18.23
CA VAL A 97 7.00 -6.43 -17.48
C VAL A 97 6.87 -7.84 -18.05
N LYS A 98 7.80 -8.24 -18.92
CA LYS A 98 7.75 -9.55 -19.59
C LYS A 98 8.02 -10.69 -18.58
N PRO A 99 7.69 -11.95 -18.92
CA PRO A 99 7.96 -13.09 -18.05
C PRO A 99 9.41 -13.10 -17.56
N THR A 100 9.63 -13.38 -16.26
CA THR A 100 10.93 -13.33 -15.57
C THR A 100 11.61 -11.96 -15.44
N GLY A 101 11.13 -10.93 -16.15
CA GLY A 101 11.51 -9.54 -15.92
C GLY A 101 10.90 -9.01 -14.63
N LYS A 102 11.55 -8.03 -14.00
CA LYS A 102 11.13 -7.50 -12.70
C LYS A 102 11.28 -5.99 -12.60
N ILE A 103 10.32 -5.37 -11.91
CA ILE A 103 10.57 -4.14 -11.16
C ILE A 103 10.79 -4.59 -9.73
N ASP A 104 11.99 -4.42 -9.19
CA ASP A 104 12.34 -4.99 -7.88
C ASP A 104 13.06 -3.96 -7.02
N VAL A 105 12.40 -3.54 -5.96
CA VAL A 105 12.93 -2.61 -4.96
C VAL A 105 12.97 -3.26 -3.56
N SER A 106 12.96 -4.59 -3.51
CA SER A 106 12.96 -5.33 -2.25
C SER A 106 14.23 -5.05 -1.43
N GLY A 107 14.07 -4.85 -0.11
CA GLY A 107 15.16 -4.50 0.80
C GLY A 107 15.83 -3.13 0.56
N ARG A 108 15.21 -2.23 -0.23
CA ARG A 108 15.77 -0.90 -0.58
C ARG A 108 15.13 0.27 0.18
N GLY A 109 14.27 -0.03 1.15
CA GLY A 109 13.59 0.90 2.03
C GLY A 109 14.45 1.34 3.22
N TYR A 110 13.81 1.63 4.35
CA TYR A 110 14.50 2.13 5.53
C TYR A 110 15.54 1.12 6.06
N LEU A 111 16.66 1.65 6.54
CA LEU A 111 17.77 0.83 7.01
C LEU A 111 17.42 0.08 8.30
N ALA A 112 17.83 -1.18 8.39
CA ALA A 112 17.76 -1.96 9.62
C ALA A 112 18.80 -1.52 10.64
N SER A 113 18.64 -1.98 11.87
CA SER A 113 19.69 -1.82 12.88
C SER A 113 20.86 -2.76 12.61
N SER A 114 22.06 -2.19 12.62
CA SER A 114 23.34 -2.91 12.49
C SER A 114 24.04 -3.17 13.81
N GLN A 115 23.52 -2.67 14.94
CA GLN A 115 24.20 -2.75 16.22
C GLN A 115 23.25 -2.80 17.42
N SER A 116 23.73 -3.43 18.50
CA SER A 116 23.02 -3.51 19.77
C SER A 116 22.63 -2.13 20.30
N GLY A 117 21.41 -2.01 20.83
CA GLY A 117 20.92 -0.78 21.46
C GLY A 117 20.49 0.32 20.48
N VAL A 118 20.59 0.09 19.17
CA VAL A 118 20.05 0.99 18.15
C VAL A 118 18.86 0.32 17.46
N ALA A 119 17.78 1.07 17.29
CA ALA A 119 16.60 0.59 16.57
C ALA A 119 16.79 0.70 15.05
N GLY A 120 16.08 -0.12 14.29
CA GLY A 120 15.93 0.04 12.85
C GLY A 120 15.25 1.37 12.53
N ARG A 121 15.43 1.86 11.30
CA ARG A 121 14.83 3.11 10.85
C ARG A 121 13.37 2.89 10.43
N THR A 122 12.54 3.89 10.68
CA THR A 122 11.10 3.91 10.41
C THR A 122 10.71 5.26 9.78
N LEU A 123 9.40 5.57 9.73
CA LEU A 123 8.83 6.80 9.20
C LEU A 123 9.65 8.06 9.54
N GLY A 124 9.84 8.93 8.55
CA GLY A 124 10.70 10.11 8.68
C GLY A 124 12.19 9.79 8.59
N ASN A 125 12.53 8.57 8.17
CA ASN A 125 13.88 8.03 8.16
C ASN A 125 14.56 8.23 9.52
N GLY A 126 13.89 7.94 10.63
CA GLY A 126 14.41 8.09 12.01
C GLY A 126 14.41 6.77 12.77
N THR A 127 15.08 6.70 13.92
CA THR A 127 15.11 5.48 14.76
C THR A 127 14.09 5.50 15.91
N ALA A 128 13.45 6.63 16.16
CA ALA A 128 12.43 6.76 17.20
C ALA A 128 11.21 5.90 16.85
N GLY A 129 10.80 5.01 17.76
CA GLY A 129 9.73 4.06 17.51
C GLY A 129 10.08 2.98 16.47
N GLY A 130 11.35 2.80 16.13
CA GLY A 130 11.81 1.74 15.23
C GLY A 130 11.97 0.39 15.92
N ALA A 131 12.14 -0.67 15.12
CA ALA A 131 12.26 -2.04 15.60
C ALA A 131 13.59 -2.29 16.35
N GLY A 132 13.54 -2.96 17.50
CA GLY A 132 14.71 -3.32 18.31
C GLY A 132 14.76 -4.81 18.66
N ASN A 133 15.89 -5.31 19.19
CA ASN A 133 16.02 -6.66 19.77
C ASN A 133 15.40 -7.80 18.93
N GLY A 134 15.72 -7.85 17.63
CA GLY A 134 15.25 -8.88 16.70
C GLY A 134 13.77 -8.76 16.26
N GLN A 135 13.09 -7.66 16.62
CA GLN A 135 11.76 -7.34 16.11
C GLN A 135 11.78 -7.12 14.60
N GLY A 136 10.72 -7.53 13.92
CA GLY A 136 10.53 -7.19 12.51
C GLY A 136 10.18 -5.71 12.32
N GLY A 137 10.46 -5.17 11.14
CA GLY A 137 9.99 -3.82 10.79
C GLY A 137 8.47 -3.75 10.66
N SER A 138 7.87 -2.57 10.85
CA SER A 138 6.44 -2.31 10.60
C SER A 138 6.25 -1.42 9.37
N HIS A 139 5.13 -1.56 8.64
CA HIS A 139 4.68 -0.58 7.64
C HIS A 139 3.16 -0.55 7.52
N GLY A 140 2.56 -1.49 6.78
CA GLY A 140 1.11 -1.69 6.66
C GLY A 140 0.56 -2.69 7.68
N GLY A 141 1.38 -3.65 8.08
CA GLY A 141 1.18 -4.49 9.26
C GLY A 141 2.28 -4.24 10.30
N TYR A 142 2.03 -4.62 11.55
CA TYR A 142 3.06 -4.63 12.58
C TYR A 142 4.08 -5.74 12.33
N GLY A 143 5.36 -5.42 12.54
CA GLY A 143 6.39 -6.44 12.71
C GLY A 143 6.10 -7.35 13.90
N GLY A 144 6.53 -8.60 13.82
CA GLY A 144 6.38 -9.56 14.91
C GLY A 144 7.26 -9.23 16.12
N ARG A 145 6.92 -9.82 17.28
CA ARG A 145 7.42 -9.57 18.67
C ARG A 145 6.69 -8.45 19.40
N ASP A 146 6.16 -8.82 20.58
CA ASP A 146 5.25 -8.01 21.41
C ASP A 146 5.75 -7.84 22.85
N ASP A 147 6.83 -8.51 23.21
CA ASP A 147 7.54 -8.31 24.47
C ASP A 147 8.25 -6.94 24.53
N ILE A 148 8.19 -6.19 23.43
CA ILE A 148 8.74 -4.86 23.23
C ILE A 148 7.75 -3.98 22.47
N ALA A 149 7.82 -2.66 22.68
CA ALA A 149 6.97 -1.70 22.02
C ALA A 149 7.04 -1.88 20.49
N ARG A 150 5.89 -1.99 19.84
CA ARG A 150 5.81 -2.11 18.39
C ARG A 150 6.04 -0.76 17.74
N GLY A 151 6.82 -0.74 16.66
CA GLY A 151 6.92 0.44 15.82
C GLY A 151 5.58 0.72 15.14
N ALA A 152 5.21 2.00 15.06
CA ALA A 152 3.96 2.43 14.45
C ALA A 152 3.83 1.93 13.01
N VAL A 153 2.60 1.59 12.62
CA VAL A 153 2.19 1.39 11.22
C VAL A 153 1.89 2.77 10.63
N TYR A 154 2.26 2.99 9.38
CA TYR A 154 2.20 4.31 8.73
C TYR A 154 1.82 4.18 7.26
N ASP A 155 1.68 5.33 6.60
CA ASP A 155 1.32 5.49 5.18
C ASP A 155 -0.17 5.24 4.85
N ASP A 156 -0.62 5.76 3.70
CA ASP A 156 -2.00 5.63 3.22
C ASP A 156 -2.14 4.38 2.32
N PHE A 157 -3.06 3.46 2.65
CA PHE A 157 -3.33 2.29 1.81
C PHE A 157 -3.80 2.64 0.39
N ARG A 158 -4.35 3.84 0.18
CA ARG A 158 -4.83 4.32 -1.13
C ARG A 158 -3.72 4.96 -1.96
N ASN A 159 -2.63 5.39 -1.32
CA ASN A 159 -1.60 6.21 -1.95
C ASN A 159 -0.24 6.00 -1.25
N PRO A 160 0.30 4.77 -1.25
CA PRO A 160 1.52 4.47 -0.52
C PRO A 160 2.72 5.21 -1.11
N ARG A 161 3.48 5.87 -0.23
CA ARG A 161 4.62 6.73 -0.56
C ARG A 161 5.85 6.45 0.28
N GLU A 162 5.69 5.72 1.37
CA GLU A 162 6.73 5.49 2.34
C GLU A 162 7.33 4.10 2.16
N PRO A 163 8.65 3.94 2.30
CA PRO A 163 9.27 2.63 2.29
C PRO A 163 8.97 1.87 3.59
N GLY A 164 9.19 0.56 3.55
CA GLY A 164 9.09 -0.30 4.72
C GLY A 164 10.17 0.01 5.75
N ALA A 165 9.85 -0.18 7.04
CA ALA A 165 10.81 0.00 8.12
C ALA A 165 11.88 -1.12 8.13
N GLY A 166 13.07 -0.75 8.57
CA GLY A 166 14.13 -1.70 8.85
C GLY A 166 13.92 -2.40 10.19
N ALA A 167 14.37 -3.66 10.27
CA ALA A 167 14.21 -4.49 11.45
C ALA A 167 15.26 -4.23 12.55
N GLY A 168 15.02 -4.82 13.73
CA GLY A 168 15.89 -4.72 14.88
C GLY A 168 17.09 -5.66 14.85
N TRP A 169 18.21 -5.22 15.42
CA TRP A 169 19.40 -6.03 15.64
C TRP A 169 19.09 -7.14 16.64
N SER A 170 19.64 -8.34 16.39
CA SER A 170 19.42 -9.52 17.19
C SER A 170 20.37 -9.59 18.38
N PRO A 171 19.89 -9.92 19.59
CA PRO A 171 20.74 -10.24 20.73
C PRO A 171 21.79 -11.33 20.46
N ALA A 172 21.60 -12.14 19.42
CA ALA A 172 22.55 -13.16 18.97
C ALA A 172 23.73 -12.60 18.13
N GLY A 173 23.82 -11.28 17.92
CA GLY A 173 24.94 -10.66 17.23
C GLY A 173 24.71 -10.29 15.77
N ASP A 174 23.50 -10.51 15.24
CA ASP A 174 23.21 -10.33 13.81
C ASP A 174 22.42 -9.04 13.53
N ARG A 175 22.67 -8.42 12.39
CA ARG A 175 21.95 -7.21 11.95
C ARG A 175 20.50 -7.55 11.63
N GLY A 176 19.60 -6.58 11.74
CA GLY A 176 18.26 -6.70 11.18
C GLY A 176 18.28 -6.62 9.65
N ASP A 177 17.15 -6.96 9.03
CA ASP A 177 16.94 -6.85 7.58
C ASP A 177 16.25 -5.54 7.18
N HIS A 178 16.68 -4.99 6.03
CA HIS A 178 16.19 -3.71 5.49
C HIS A 178 14.73 -3.81 5.03
N GLY A 179 13.97 -2.71 5.15
CA GLY A 179 12.60 -2.68 4.64
C GLY A 179 12.54 -2.62 3.11
N GLY A 180 11.35 -2.88 2.54
CA GLY A 180 11.09 -2.77 1.11
C GLY A 180 11.06 -1.33 0.60
N GLY A 181 11.48 -1.11 -0.64
CA GLY A 181 11.48 0.20 -1.29
C GLY A 181 10.09 0.69 -1.72
N VAL A 182 10.06 1.72 -2.55
CA VAL A 182 8.80 2.32 -3.04
C VAL A 182 8.75 2.30 -4.55
N VAL A 183 7.66 1.77 -5.12
CA VAL A 183 7.32 1.84 -6.55
C VAL A 183 6.08 2.69 -6.71
N ARG A 184 6.16 3.75 -7.51
CA ARG A 184 5.03 4.59 -7.90
C ARG A 184 5.07 4.74 -9.42
N ILE A 185 4.08 4.16 -10.09
CA ILE A 185 3.97 4.21 -11.56
C ILE A 185 2.60 4.75 -11.92
N THR A 186 2.60 5.80 -12.74
CA THR A 186 1.38 6.35 -13.37
C THR A 186 1.46 6.11 -14.86
N VAL A 187 0.60 5.24 -15.38
CA VAL A 187 0.41 5.04 -16.82
C VAL A 187 -0.57 6.10 -17.32
N ARG A 188 -0.18 6.85 -18.36
CA ARG A 188 -1.00 7.93 -18.93
C ARG A 188 -2.29 7.39 -19.55
N THR A 189 -3.27 8.29 -19.68
CA THR A 189 -4.56 8.00 -20.30
C THR A 189 -4.39 7.37 -21.68
N GLY A 190 -5.08 6.26 -21.93
CA GLY A 190 -4.98 5.47 -23.16
C GLY A 190 -3.87 4.42 -23.16
N GLY A 191 -2.99 4.43 -22.16
CA GLY A 191 -1.98 3.40 -21.92
C GLY A 191 -2.51 2.17 -21.18
N SER A 192 -1.63 1.19 -20.99
CA SER A 192 -1.92 -0.01 -20.19
C SER A 192 -0.67 -0.54 -19.49
N ALA A 193 -0.90 -1.29 -18.40
CA ALA A 193 0.13 -2.07 -17.73
C ALA A 193 -0.08 -3.56 -18.02
N VAL A 194 0.94 -4.23 -18.55
CA VAL A 194 0.98 -5.68 -18.77
C VAL A 194 2.08 -6.27 -17.91
N ILE A 195 1.70 -7.02 -16.87
CA ILE A 195 2.60 -7.58 -15.86
C ILE A 195 2.59 -9.10 -15.98
N ASP A 196 3.51 -9.66 -16.78
CA ASP A 196 3.76 -11.11 -16.88
C ASP A 196 4.94 -11.55 -16.00
N GLY A 197 5.80 -10.61 -15.63
CA GLY A 197 6.87 -10.77 -14.65
C GLY A 197 6.43 -10.38 -13.23
N ALA A 198 7.25 -9.60 -12.52
CA ALA A 198 6.93 -9.17 -11.16
C ALA A 198 7.16 -7.67 -10.91
N ILE A 199 6.34 -7.10 -10.03
CA ILE A 199 6.64 -5.84 -9.32
C ILE A 199 6.79 -6.18 -7.84
N ALA A 200 7.96 -5.94 -7.26
CA ALA A 200 8.34 -6.38 -5.92
C ALA A 200 8.86 -5.21 -5.08
N ALA A 201 8.35 -5.10 -3.85
CA ALA A 201 8.81 -4.18 -2.82
C ALA A 201 8.87 -4.90 -1.46
N ASP A 202 9.39 -6.13 -1.44
CA ASP A 202 9.40 -6.96 -0.24
C ASP A 202 10.44 -6.47 0.78
N GLY A 203 10.22 -6.80 2.05
CA GLY A 203 11.26 -6.70 3.07
C GLY A 203 12.44 -7.64 2.76
N GLU A 204 13.65 -7.24 3.15
CA GLU A 204 14.83 -8.11 3.00
C GLU A 204 14.68 -9.36 3.89
N VAL A 205 15.21 -10.48 3.38
CA VAL A 205 15.33 -11.76 4.08
C VAL A 205 16.76 -12.24 3.88
N ARG A 206 17.68 -11.80 4.74
CA ARG A 206 19.11 -12.11 4.62
C ARG A 206 19.73 -12.53 5.93
N SER A 207 19.30 -11.92 7.03
CA SER A 207 19.85 -12.17 8.34
C SER A 207 19.46 -13.55 8.84
N SER A 208 20.40 -14.25 9.48
CA SER A 208 20.07 -15.55 10.08
C SER A 208 19.37 -15.38 11.43
N TYR A 209 19.64 -14.27 12.14
CA TYR A 209 19.11 -14.04 13.49
C TYR A 209 18.43 -12.70 13.71
N GLY A 210 18.56 -11.74 12.78
CA GLY A 210 17.87 -10.45 12.80
C GLY A 210 16.40 -10.58 12.44
N GLY A 211 15.61 -9.58 12.83
CA GLY A 211 14.22 -9.49 12.40
C GLY A 211 14.13 -9.26 10.89
N GLY A 212 13.01 -9.68 10.29
CA GLY A 212 12.71 -9.45 8.88
C GLY A 212 12.29 -8.00 8.63
N GLY A 213 12.71 -7.44 7.49
CA GLY A 213 12.33 -6.08 7.08
C GLY A 213 10.84 -5.99 6.76
N ALA A 214 10.22 -4.82 6.93
CA ALA A 214 8.83 -4.63 6.51
C ALA A 214 8.72 -4.60 4.99
N GLY A 215 7.57 -5.00 4.44
CA GLY A 215 7.22 -4.70 3.04
C GLY A 215 7.13 -3.19 2.80
N GLY A 216 7.33 -2.77 1.55
CA GLY A 216 7.32 -1.36 1.14
C GLY A 216 6.00 -0.90 0.51
N GLY A 217 6.07 0.16 -0.28
CA GLY A 217 4.92 0.77 -0.95
C GLY A 217 4.90 0.52 -2.45
N ILE A 218 3.78 0.04 -2.99
CA ILE A 218 3.54 -0.06 -4.44
C ILE A 218 2.28 0.71 -4.80
N TYR A 219 2.41 1.72 -5.65
CA TYR A 219 1.30 2.46 -6.25
C TYR A 219 1.35 2.28 -7.77
N LEU A 220 0.31 1.70 -8.35
CA LEU A 220 0.13 1.56 -9.78
C LEU A 220 -1.18 2.24 -10.19
N SER A 221 -1.08 3.40 -10.82
CA SER A 221 -2.21 4.04 -11.49
C SER A 221 -2.17 3.68 -12.98
N THR A 222 -3.19 3.00 -13.49
CA THR A 222 -3.23 2.61 -14.91
C THR A 222 -4.66 2.51 -15.44
N PRO A 223 -4.95 2.91 -16.70
CA PRO A 223 -6.28 2.74 -17.28
C PRO A 223 -6.72 1.27 -17.41
N ALA A 224 -5.77 0.37 -17.68
CA ALA A 224 -6.00 -1.06 -17.85
C ALA A 224 -4.84 -1.89 -17.27
N LEU A 225 -5.14 -3.09 -16.78
CA LEU A 225 -4.16 -3.99 -16.16
C LEU A 225 -4.40 -5.45 -16.61
N TYR A 226 -3.35 -6.05 -17.17
CA TYR A 226 -3.34 -7.43 -17.66
C TYR A 226 -2.06 -8.17 -17.26
N GLY A 227 -2.06 -9.49 -17.47
CA GLY A 227 -0.86 -10.33 -17.36
C GLY A 227 -1.02 -11.50 -16.40
N ALA A 228 -0.03 -12.38 -16.40
CA ALA A 228 0.01 -13.59 -15.58
C ALA A 228 0.96 -13.52 -14.37
N GLY A 229 1.61 -12.36 -14.19
CA GLY A 229 2.62 -12.09 -13.19
C GLY A 229 2.09 -11.81 -11.78
N THR A 230 2.93 -11.15 -10.98
CA THR A 230 2.63 -10.84 -9.56
C THR A 230 3.04 -9.43 -9.16
N ILE A 231 2.34 -8.85 -8.20
CA ILE A 231 2.68 -7.58 -7.55
C ILE A 231 2.74 -7.84 -6.04
N HIS A 232 3.86 -7.57 -5.37
CA HIS A 232 3.98 -7.90 -3.96
C HIS A 232 4.83 -6.94 -3.14
N ALA A 233 4.35 -6.67 -1.92
CA ALA A 233 5.05 -5.91 -0.88
C ALA A 233 4.94 -6.68 0.45
N ASN A 234 5.43 -7.91 0.47
CA ASN A 234 5.42 -8.78 1.64
C ASN A 234 6.52 -8.38 2.63
N GLY A 235 6.29 -8.62 3.91
CA GLY A 235 7.32 -8.54 4.94
C GLY A 235 8.30 -9.71 4.85
N GLY A 236 9.54 -9.46 5.27
CA GLY A 236 10.58 -10.48 5.33
C GLY A 236 10.39 -11.44 6.52
N ASP A 237 10.83 -12.69 6.36
CA ASP A 237 10.70 -13.72 7.39
C ASP A 237 11.72 -13.58 8.52
N GLY A 238 11.30 -13.93 9.74
CA GLY A 238 12.19 -14.24 10.86
C GLY A 238 12.52 -15.73 10.90
N HIS A 239 13.80 -16.07 10.98
CA HIS A 239 14.27 -17.45 10.83
C HIS A 239 14.34 -18.29 12.11
N ASN A 240 14.30 -17.69 13.31
CA ASN A 240 14.46 -18.45 14.55
C ASN A 240 13.82 -17.77 15.77
N SER A 241 14.03 -18.32 16.97
CA SER A 241 13.45 -17.81 18.22
C SER A 241 13.90 -16.41 18.62
N TYR A 242 15.00 -15.90 18.05
CA TYR A 242 15.57 -14.57 18.30
C TYR A 242 15.10 -13.51 17.29
N SER A 243 14.39 -13.90 16.23
CA SER A 243 13.88 -13.02 15.19
C SER A 243 12.38 -13.14 14.99
N ALA A 244 11.79 -12.11 14.42
CA ALA A 244 10.39 -12.08 14.03
C ALA A 244 10.27 -11.64 12.57
N GLY A 245 9.13 -11.97 11.94
CA GLY A 245 8.82 -11.48 10.60
C GLY A 245 8.55 -9.98 10.60
N GLY A 246 8.84 -9.32 9.48
CA GLY A 246 8.44 -7.94 9.22
C GLY A 246 6.98 -7.86 8.80
N GLY A 247 6.31 -6.75 9.10
CA GLY A 247 4.94 -6.50 8.68
C GLY A 247 4.82 -6.36 7.18
N GLY A 248 3.65 -6.72 6.63
CA GLY A 248 3.36 -6.49 5.22
C GLY A 248 3.30 -4.99 4.88
N GLY A 249 3.56 -4.68 3.61
CA GLY A 249 3.58 -3.32 3.08
C GLY A 249 2.20 -2.82 2.62
N ARG A 250 2.19 -1.92 1.64
CA ARG A 250 0.95 -1.37 1.06
C ARG A 250 1.00 -1.40 -0.45
N VAL A 251 -0.04 -1.96 -1.08
CA VAL A 251 -0.20 -1.98 -2.53
C VAL A 251 -1.51 -1.27 -2.91
N ALA A 252 -1.43 -0.28 -3.78
CA ALA A 252 -2.59 0.42 -4.33
C ALA A 252 -2.59 0.30 -5.86
N ILE A 253 -3.70 -0.18 -6.44
CA ILE A 253 -3.93 -0.23 -7.88
C ILE A 253 -5.17 0.61 -8.19
N VAL A 254 -4.98 1.72 -8.90
CA VAL A 254 -6.03 2.72 -9.12
C VAL A 254 -6.08 3.18 -10.57
N GLY A 255 -7.03 4.04 -10.90
CA GLY A 255 -7.15 4.62 -12.24
C GLY A 255 -7.67 3.65 -13.31
N LEU A 256 -8.11 2.45 -12.91
CA LEU A 256 -8.65 1.44 -13.82
C LEU A 256 -10.00 1.93 -14.35
N THR A 257 -10.00 2.26 -15.64
CA THR A 257 -11.19 2.76 -16.36
C THR A 257 -11.62 1.81 -17.46
N GLN A 258 -10.79 0.81 -17.77
CA GLN A 258 -11.02 -0.22 -18.77
C GLN A 258 -10.85 -1.61 -18.16
N GLU A 259 -11.02 -2.65 -18.99
CA GLU A 259 -11.00 -4.04 -18.56
C GLU A 259 -9.74 -4.42 -17.75
N VAL A 260 -9.97 -5.20 -16.70
CA VAL A 260 -8.93 -5.81 -15.87
C VAL A 260 -9.00 -7.31 -16.09
N GLY A 261 -7.95 -7.89 -16.63
CA GLY A 261 -7.95 -9.27 -17.09
C GLY A 261 -7.08 -10.22 -16.28
N ALA A 262 -7.18 -11.50 -16.62
CA ALA A 262 -6.31 -12.58 -16.13
C ALA A 262 -6.25 -12.64 -14.60
N ARG A 263 -5.06 -12.62 -14.01
CA ARG A 263 -4.87 -12.80 -12.56
C ARG A 263 -5.17 -11.56 -11.73
N PHE A 264 -5.43 -10.41 -12.37
CA PHE A 264 -5.74 -9.16 -11.68
C PHE A 264 -7.25 -8.88 -11.60
N ALA A 265 -8.09 -9.75 -12.18
CA ALA A 265 -9.53 -9.64 -12.04
C ALA A 265 -9.97 -9.77 -10.58
N SER A 266 -11.03 -9.04 -10.20
CA SER A 266 -11.45 -8.91 -8.79
C SER A 266 -11.70 -10.22 -8.06
N SER A 267 -12.16 -11.26 -8.75
CA SER A 267 -12.41 -12.59 -8.18
C SER A 267 -11.14 -13.36 -7.76
N VAL A 268 -9.97 -12.99 -8.28
CA VAL A 268 -8.71 -13.75 -8.12
C VAL A 268 -7.51 -12.89 -7.73
N VAL A 269 -7.69 -11.58 -7.53
CA VAL A 269 -6.61 -10.60 -7.33
C VAL A 269 -5.69 -10.93 -6.16
N THR A 270 -6.23 -11.47 -5.06
CA THR A 270 -5.42 -11.86 -3.87
C THR A 270 -4.42 -12.98 -4.16
N GLY A 271 -4.57 -13.70 -5.27
CA GLY A 271 -3.61 -14.71 -5.71
C GLY A 271 -2.46 -14.16 -6.56
N ALA A 272 -2.49 -12.88 -6.93
CA ALA A 272 -1.45 -12.22 -7.72
C ALA A 272 -0.92 -10.93 -7.09
N VAL A 273 -1.70 -10.31 -6.20
CA VAL A 273 -1.34 -9.09 -5.50
C VAL A 273 -1.32 -9.37 -4.00
N THR A 274 -0.15 -9.26 -3.37
CA THR A 274 0.04 -9.68 -1.97
C THR A 274 0.78 -8.63 -1.13
N ALA A 275 0.44 -8.58 0.15
CA ALA A 275 1.13 -7.77 1.16
C ALA A 275 1.16 -8.54 2.48
N TYR A 276 1.64 -9.78 2.45
CA TYR A 276 1.66 -10.66 3.61
C TYR A 276 2.66 -10.15 4.66
N GLY A 277 2.36 -10.35 5.93
CA GLY A 277 3.36 -10.29 6.98
C GLY A 277 4.32 -11.48 6.89
N GLY A 278 5.57 -11.26 7.25
CA GLY A 278 6.59 -12.30 7.29
C GLY A 278 6.32 -13.35 8.37
N TYR A 279 6.82 -14.56 8.11
CA TYR A 279 6.80 -15.66 9.05
C TYR A 279 7.67 -15.33 10.28
N GLY A 280 7.31 -15.90 11.42
CA GLY A 280 8.08 -15.80 12.66
C GLY A 280 8.02 -17.12 13.43
N ASN A 281 9.05 -17.45 14.19
CA ASN A 281 9.03 -18.63 15.05
C ASN A 281 8.11 -18.43 16.27
N ALA A 282 7.54 -19.50 16.82
CA ALA A 282 6.70 -19.47 18.04
C ALA A 282 5.55 -18.45 18.00
N SER A 283 4.82 -18.39 16.88
CA SER A 283 3.66 -17.51 16.69
C SER A 283 3.99 -16.01 16.79
N THR A 284 5.20 -15.61 16.39
CA THR A 284 5.60 -14.20 16.19
C THR A 284 5.36 -13.73 14.75
N TRP A 285 4.32 -14.27 14.12
CA TRP A 285 3.94 -13.93 12.74
C TRP A 285 3.52 -12.46 12.68
N ALA A 286 4.03 -11.77 11.68
CA ALA A 286 3.77 -10.36 11.50
C ALA A 286 2.36 -10.12 10.93
N GLY A 287 1.86 -8.91 11.11
CA GLY A 287 0.57 -8.51 10.54
C GLY A 287 0.63 -8.40 9.03
N ALA A 288 -0.51 -8.72 8.40
CA ALA A 288 -0.72 -8.41 6.99
C ALA A 288 -0.64 -6.90 6.78
N GLY A 289 -0.10 -6.53 5.63
CA GLY A 289 -0.26 -5.23 5.01
C GLY A 289 -1.57 -5.13 4.24
N SER A 290 -1.69 -4.09 3.41
CA SER A 290 -2.94 -3.79 2.68
C SER A 290 -2.77 -3.91 1.17
N VAL A 291 -3.79 -4.45 0.50
CA VAL A 291 -3.96 -4.35 -0.95
C VAL A 291 -5.25 -3.59 -1.22
N TYR A 292 -5.16 -2.48 -1.93
CA TYR A 292 -6.27 -1.63 -2.32
C TYR A 292 -6.39 -1.59 -3.84
N VAL A 293 -7.60 -1.83 -4.37
CA VAL A 293 -7.85 -1.79 -5.81
C VAL A 293 -9.15 -1.05 -6.11
N GLU A 294 -9.09 -0.08 -7.02
CA GLU A 294 -10.27 0.59 -7.57
C GLU A 294 -10.57 0.02 -8.96
N TYR A 295 -11.57 -0.86 -9.06
CA TYR A 295 -11.97 -1.43 -10.34
C TYR A 295 -12.88 -0.46 -11.13
N PRO A 296 -12.98 -0.64 -12.47
CA PRO A 296 -13.93 0.11 -13.26
C PRO A 296 -15.36 -0.06 -12.72
N GLY A 297 -16.04 1.05 -12.47
CA GLY A 297 -17.40 1.06 -11.93
C GLY A 297 -17.50 1.11 -10.40
N ASP A 298 -16.39 0.99 -9.66
CA ASP A 298 -16.40 1.16 -8.20
C ASP A 298 -16.74 2.63 -7.80
N GLY A 299 -16.60 3.60 -8.72
CA GLY A 299 -17.10 4.98 -8.54
C GLY A 299 -16.54 5.69 -7.30
N SER A 300 -17.33 6.57 -6.67
CA SER A 300 -16.97 7.25 -5.41
C SER A 300 -17.09 6.37 -4.16
N THR A 301 -17.39 5.08 -4.30
CA THR A 301 -17.78 4.18 -3.19
C THR A 301 -16.61 3.63 -2.36
N GLY A 302 -15.36 3.98 -2.70
CA GLY A 302 -14.20 3.74 -1.85
C GLY A 302 -13.37 2.49 -2.17
N GLY A 303 -13.46 1.95 -3.39
CA GLY A 303 -12.60 0.84 -3.86
C GLY A 303 -12.69 -0.44 -3.03
N ARG A 304 -11.77 -1.38 -3.24
CA ARG A 304 -11.77 -2.70 -2.60
C ARG A 304 -10.49 -2.87 -1.79
N LEU A 305 -10.65 -3.19 -0.52
CA LEU A 305 -9.54 -3.34 0.41
C LEU A 305 -9.42 -4.80 0.87
N TYR A 306 -8.23 -5.36 0.73
CA TYR A 306 -7.93 -6.74 1.06
C TYR A 306 -6.82 -6.78 2.11
N PHE A 307 -7.09 -7.51 3.18
CA PHE A 307 -6.13 -7.99 4.16
C PHE A 307 -6.11 -9.50 4.09
N ASP A 308 -5.04 -10.02 3.49
CA ASP A 308 -4.75 -11.44 3.42
C ASP A 308 -3.36 -11.61 4.03
N ASN A 309 -3.18 -12.58 4.91
CA ASN A 309 -1.88 -12.88 5.52
C ASN A 309 -1.28 -14.20 5.03
N GLY A 310 -1.79 -14.78 3.94
CA GLY A 310 -1.19 -15.96 3.30
C GLY A 310 -1.24 -17.24 4.15
N GLY A 311 -2.13 -17.30 5.15
CA GLY A 311 -2.20 -18.38 6.13
C GLY A 311 -1.43 -18.11 7.42
N HIS A 312 -0.72 -16.98 7.51
CA HIS A 312 -0.10 -16.53 8.74
C HIS A 312 -1.18 -15.96 9.68
N ALA A 313 -1.77 -16.80 10.53
CA ALA A 313 -2.57 -16.37 11.70
C ALA A 313 -1.75 -15.50 12.67
N SER A 314 -1.65 -14.21 12.35
CA SER A 314 -0.95 -13.22 13.14
C SER A 314 -1.71 -12.97 14.45
N ARG A 315 -1.08 -12.22 15.34
CA ARG A 315 -1.67 -11.91 16.66
C ARG A 315 -2.79 -10.87 16.53
N PRO A 316 -3.73 -10.80 17.50
CA PRO A 316 -4.78 -9.77 17.49
C PRO A 316 -4.19 -8.37 17.36
N GLY A 317 -4.88 -7.50 16.61
CA GLY A 317 -4.42 -6.13 16.36
C GLY A 317 -3.11 -5.99 15.59
N SER A 318 -2.68 -7.04 14.87
CA SER A 318 -1.43 -6.99 14.09
C SER A 318 -1.55 -6.20 12.78
N THR A 319 -2.77 -5.96 12.30
CA THR A 319 -3.05 -5.22 11.07
C THR A 319 -3.93 -4.01 11.34
N PRO A 320 -3.36 -2.86 11.76
CA PRO A 320 -4.13 -1.65 11.98
C PRO A 320 -4.78 -1.15 10.68
N LEU A 321 -6.09 -0.91 10.71
CA LEU A 321 -6.85 -0.37 9.58
C LEU A 321 -6.68 1.15 9.42
N LEU A 322 -6.09 1.81 10.42
CA LEU A 322 -5.91 3.26 10.48
C LEU A 322 -4.53 3.59 11.03
N SER A 323 -3.84 4.56 10.42
CA SER A 323 -2.57 5.07 10.94
C SER A 323 -2.76 6.21 11.96
N GLY A 324 -3.85 6.24 12.74
CA GLY A 324 -3.88 7.02 13.98
C GLY A 324 -5.09 7.91 14.25
N LEU A 325 -6.01 8.15 13.31
CA LEU A 325 -7.20 8.95 13.61
C LEU A 325 -8.38 8.08 14.02
N VAL A 326 -8.60 8.05 15.32
CA VAL A 326 -9.68 7.32 15.97
C VAL A 326 -10.93 8.21 16.01
N GLY A 327 -10.80 9.32 16.72
CA GLY A 327 -11.83 10.33 16.97
C GLY A 327 -11.42 11.15 18.18
N GLY A 328 -12.17 12.20 18.49
CA GLY A 328 -11.85 13.08 19.62
C GLY A 328 -12.90 14.17 19.77
N VAL A 329 -12.80 14.96 20.83
CA VAL A 329 -13.71 16.08 21.07
C VAL A 329 -13.25 17.28 20.24
N VAL A 330 -14.18 17.93 19.56
CA VAL A 330 -13.89 19.14 18.79
C VAL A 330 -13.79 20.32 19.76
N ASP A 331 -12.60 20.83 20.00
CA ASP A 331 -12.35 22.02 20.84
C ASP A 331 -12.60 23.33 20.09
N ALA A 332 -12.32 23.34 18.79
CA ALA A 332 -12.61 24.47 17.92
C ALA A 332 -12.86 24.03 16.48
N VAL A 333 -13.66 24.80 15.75
CA VAL A 333 -13.97 24.54 14.34
C VAL A 333 -13.93 25.84 13.54
N THR A 334 -13.35 25.78 12.34
CA THR A 334 -13.39 26.88 11.35
C THR A 334 -13.98 26.36 10.04
N SER A 335 -14.05 27.20 9.00
CA SER A 335 -14.56 26.77 7.70
C SER A 335 -13.73 25.69 7.00
N THR A 336 -12.54 25.35 7.52
CA THR A 336 -11.66 24.34 6.92
C THR A 336 -10.90 23.49 7.95
N THR A 337 -11.13 23.69 9.26
CA THR A 337 -10.35 22.97 10.29
C THR A 337 -11.22 22.50 11.45
N ILE A 338 -10.80 21.40 12.06
CA ILE A 338 -11.18 21.02 13.42
C ILE A 338 -9.92 20.97 14.29
N THR A 339 -10.01 21.44 15.52
CA THR A 339 -8.93 21.41 16.50
C THR A 339 -9.36 20.55 17.67
N ASP A 340 -8.44 19.69 18.11
CA ASP A 340 -8.51 18.80 19.25
C ASP A 340 -7.16 18.93 19.96
N THR A 341 -7.15 19.70 21.04
CA THR A 341 -5.93 20.04 21.79
C THR A 341 -5.36 18.86 22.56
N ASP A 342 -6.17 17.82 22.78
CA ASP A 342 -5.80 16.59 23.49
C ASP A 342 -5.52 15.41 22.52
N GLY A 343 -5.80 15.58 21.22
CA GLY A 343 -5.73 14.52 20.21
C GLY A 343 -4.33 13.94 19.95
N GLY A 344 -3.27 14.68 20.30
CA GLY A 344 -1.89 14.16 20.32
C GLY A 344 -1.40 13.60 18.98
N PHE A 345 -1.83 14.18 17.86
CA PHE A 345 -1.54 13.66 16.53
C PHE A 345 -0.04 13.78 16.19
N TYR A 346 0.43 12.96 15.25
CA TYR A 346 1.71 13.21 14.59
C TYR A 346 1.47 14.02 13.31
N ALA A 347 2.21 15.13 13.15
CA ALA A 347 2.05 16.02 12.01
C ALA A 347 2.19 15.25 10.67
N GLY A 348 1.24 15.48 9.76
CA GLY A 348 1.18 14.89 8.43
C GLY A 348 0.66 13.45 8.35
N GLN A 349 0.60 12.70 9.48
CA GLN A 349 0.27 11.28 9.51
C GLN A 349 -1.17 10.97 9.04
N LEU A 350 -2.09 11.92 9.16
CA LEU A 350 -3.52 11.68 8.96
C LEU A 350 -4.00 12.14 7.59
N THR A 351 -3.12 12.71 6.76
CA THR A 351 -3.43 13.17 5.40
C THR A 351 -4.07 12.05 4.58
N GLY A 352 -5.20 12.35 3.94
CA GLY A 352 -5.98 11.40 3.17
C GLY A 352 -7.09 10.70 3.96
N THR A 353 -7.04 10.67 5.29
CA THR A 353 -8.07 10.03 6.12
C THR A 353 -9.43 10.73 5.96
N LEU A 354 -10.53 9.97 5.89
CA LEU A 354 -11.87 10.55 5.95
C LEU A 354 -12.29 10.73 7.41
N VAL A 355 -12.97 11.83 7.68
CA VAL A 355 -13.47 12.21 9.00
C VAL A 355 -14.92 12.62 8.86
N THR A 356 -15.76 12.09 9.73
CA THR A 356 -17.04 12.73 10.04
C THR A 356 -16.74 13.80 11.10
N PRO A 357 -16.86 15.11 10.77
CA PRO A 357 -16.38 16.17 11.65
C PRO A 357 -17.24 16.32 12.90
N LYS A 358 -18.44 15.73 12.89
CA LYS A 358 -19.33 15.56 14.04
C LYS A 358 -19.82 14.11 14.05
N TYR A 359 -19.90 13.46 15.20
CA TYR A 359 -20.45 12.12 15.33
C TYR A 359 -21.19 11.99 16.68
N PRO A 360 -22.41 11.44 16.69
CA PRO A 360 -23.23 11.03 15.53
C PRO A 360 -23.86 12.23 14.79
N GLN A 361 -24.28 12.01 13.54
CA GLN A 361 -25.16 12.93 12.79
C GLN A 361 -26.37 12.16 12.29
N GLY A 362 -27.50 12.86 12.10
CA GLY A 362 -28.64 12.31 11.35
C GLY A 362 -29.14 10.94 11.82
N LEU A 363 -29.26 10.01 10.87
CA LEU A 363 -29.65 8.62 11.08
C LEU A 363 -28.44 7.75 11.48
N ASP A 364 -28.72 6.56 12.01
CA ASP A 364 -27.65 5.60 12.30
C ASP A 364 -26.90 5.21 11.00
N GLY A 365 -25.57 5.22 11.05
CA GLY A 365 -24.68 4.93 9.92
C GLY A 365 -23.98 6.16 9.39
N PHE A 366 -23.43 6.07 8.17
CA PHE A 366 -22.68 7.16 7.52
C PHE A 366 -23.27 7.62 6.19
N SER A 367 -24.45 7.12 5.82
CA SER A 367 -25.03 7.36 4.49
C SER A 367 -25.47 8.80 4.24
N ASP A 368 -25.85 9.51 5.31
CA ASP A 368 -26.27 10.92 5.34
C ASP A 368 -25.25 11.84 6.03
N ASP A 369 -24.18 11.27 6.61
CA ASP A 369 -23.12 12.00 7.29
C ASP A 369 -22.27 12.85 6.33
N LEU A 370 -21.88 14.03 6.83
CA LEU A 370 -20.82 14.80 6.18
C LEU A 370 -19.47 14.08 6.38
N LEU A 371 -18.87 13.58 5.31
CA LEU A 371 -17.50 13.05 5.31
C LEU A 371 -16.55 14.02 4.61
N LEU A 372 -15.51 14.44 5.32
CA LEU A 372 -14.46 15.32 4.82
C LEU A 372 -13.12 14.62 4.85
N ARG A 373 -12.24 14.91 3.89
CA ARG A 373 -10.89 14.38 3.86
C ARG A 373 -9.92 15.30 4.58
N VAL A 374 -9.07 14.74 5.42
CA VAL A 374 -7.93 15.43 5.99
C VAL A 374 -6.92 15.73 4.88
N THR A 375 -6.61 17.00 4.65
CA THR A 375 -5.62 17.46 3.66
C THR A 375 -4.26 17.76 4.28
N ALA A 376 -4.23 18.04 5.58
CA ALA A 376 -3.04 18.15 6.40
C ALA A 376 -3.44 18.03 7.88
N ASN A 377 -2.50 17.66 8.72
CA ASN A 377 -2.67 17.78 10.17
C ASN A 377 -1.34 18.19 10.83
N ASP A 378 -1.44 18.93 11.92
CA ASP A 378 -0.33 19.09 12.87
C ASP A 378 -0.61 18.23 14.11
N THR A 379 -0.06 18.59 15.28
CA THR A 379 -0.22 17.84 16.52
C THR A 379 -1.61 17.95 17.16
N THR A 380 -2.42 18.95 16.77
CA THR A 380 -3.74 19.22 17.39
C THR A 380 -4.82 19.63 16.40
N THR A 381 -4.49 19.90 15.14
CA THR A 381 -5.44 20.44 14.17
C THR A 381 -5.47 19.59 12.91
N LEU A 382 -6.67 19.25 12.46
CA LEU A 382 -6.92 18.67 11.15
C LEU A 382 -7.39 19.79 10.20
N THR A 383 -6.75 19.88 9.03
CA THR A 383 -7.21 20.69 7.90
C THR A 383 -8.00 19.79 6.95
N LEU A 384 -9.18 20.23 6.52
CA LEU A 384 -10.16 19.43 5.78
C LEU A 384 -10.40 19.96 4.36
N ASP A 385 -10.80 19.10 3.43
CA ASP A 385 -11.11 19.44 2.02
C ASP A 385 -12.51 20.06 1.81
N GLY A 386 -13.25 20.28 2.88
CA GLY A 386 -14.57 20.90 2.86
C GLY A 386 -14.88 21.64 4.16
N ASN A 387 -16.11 22.14 4.27
CA ASN A 387 -16.51 23.00 5.39
C ASN A 387 -17.14 22.21 6.55
N PRO A 388 -16.41 21.95 7.66
CA PRO A 388 -16.98 21.24 8.80
C PRO A 388 -18.07 22.04 9.53
N THR A 389 -18.16 23.38 9.38
CA THR A 389 -19.25 24.19 9.97
C THR A 389 -20.59 24.05 9.26
N SER A 390 -20.66 23.27 8.17
CA SER A 390 -21.94 22.93 7.54
C SER A 390 -22.80 22.01 8.42
N VAL A 391 -22.20 21.38 9.44
CA VAL A 391 -22.89 20.74 10.55
C VAL A 391 -22.69 21.57 11.82
N VAL A 392 -23.70 21.64 12.68
CA VAL A 392 -23.66 22.48 13.89
C VAL A 392 -22.83 21.80 14.97
N HIS A 393 -21.80 22.49 15.46
CA HIS A 393 -20.91 22.03 16.53
C HIS A 393 -21.20 22.73 17.86
N THR A 394 -21.06 21.98 18.95
CA THR A 394 -20.91 22.48 20.31
C THR A 394 -19.48 22.16 20.76
N PRO A 395 -18.55 23.14 20.69
CA PRO A 395 -17.16 22.91 21.06
C PRO A 395 -17.00 22.38 22.49
N GLY A 396 -16.08 21.45 22.69
CA GLY A 396 -15.86 20.75 23.96
C GLY A 396 -16.91 19.68 24.30
N VAL A 397 -17.86 19.41 23.38
CA VAL A 397 -18.92 18.41 23.57
C VAL A 397 -19.04 17.48 22.35
N ASP A 398 -19.18 18.06 21.16
CA ASP A 398 -19.34 17.27 19.94
C ASP A 398 -18.00 16.60 19.57
N ALA A 399 -18.06 15.32 19.20
CA ALA A 399 -16.90 14.56 18.79
C ALA A 399 -16.79 14.47 17.27
N TYR A 400 -15.58 14.34 16.74
CA TYR A 400 -15.33 13.89 15.36
C TYR A 400 -14.88 12.42 15.38
N ARG A 401 -14.95 11.75 14.23
CA ARG A 401 -14.51 10.35 14.11
C ARG A 401 -13.85 10.06 12.77
N GLY A 402 -12.77 9.28 12.79
CA GLY A 402 -12.14 8.76 11.58
C GLY A 402 -12.99 7.66 10.94
N VAL A 403 -13.17 7.69 9.62
CA VAL A 403 -14.00 6.75 8.88
C VAL A 403 -13.18 6.09 7.77
N THR A 404 -13.06 4.77 7.79
CA THR A 404 -12.57 4.00 6.63
C THR A 404 -13.75 3.62 5.76
N ARG A 405 -13.93 4.33 4.65
CA ARG A 405 -14.95 3.99 3.65
C ARG A 405 -14.36 3.12 2.54
N VAL A 406 -14.92 1.94 2.36
CA VAL A 406 -14.59 1.03 1.26
C VAL A 406 -15.84 0.44 0.62
N GLN A 407 -15.72 0.05 -0.65
CA GLN A 407 -16.78 -0.71 -1.31
C GLN A 407 -16.83 -2.12 -0.76
N TYR A 408 -15.70 -2.82 -0.74
CA TYR A 408 -15.58 -4.17 -0.19
C TYR A 408 -14.39 -4.23 0.76
N LEU A 409 -14.55 -4.91 1.90
CA LEU A 409 -13.47 -5.23 2.82
C LEU A 409 -13.30 -6.75 2.91
N THR A 410 -12.19 -7.28 2.42
CA THR A 410 -11.85 -8.70 2.61
C THR A 410 -10.83 -8.83 3.72
N VAL A 411 -11.13 -9.65 4.73
CA VAL A 411 -10.17 -10.04 5.76
C VAL A 411 -10.11 -11.55 5.83
N LYS A 412 -8.94 -12.12 5.52
CA LYS A 412 -8.75 -13.57 5.41
C LYS A 412 -7.30 -14.00 5.63
N GLY A 413 -7.04 -15.30 5.46
CA GLY A 413 -5.68 -15.84 5.43
C GLY A 413 -4.91 -15.62 6.74
N GLY A 414 -5.61 -15.53 7.87
CA GLY A 414 -5.01 -15.27 9.18
C GLY A 414 -4.78 -13.79 9.51
N ALA A 415 -5.19 -12.85 8.64
CA ALA A 415 -5.15 -11.43 8.95
C ALA A 415 -6.06 -11.10 10.13
N ARG A 416 -5.56 -10.23 11.02
CA ARG A 416 -6.30 -9.71 12.18
C ARG A 416 -6.29 -8.20 12.18
N VAL A 417 -7.33 -7.67 11.55
CA VAL A 417 -7.53 -6.25 11.32
C VAL A 417 -8.10 -5.59 12.56
N ASP A 418 -7.53 -4.45 12.93
CA ASP A 418 -7.98 -3.64 14.07
C ASP A 418 -8.14 -2.19 13.64
N ALA A 419 -9.39 -1.73 13.65
CA ALA A 419 -9.74 -0.35 13.34
C ALA A 419 -9.66 0.57 14.56
N GLY A 420 -9.25 0.06 15.73
CA GLY A 420 -9.30 0.78 17.00
C GLY A 420 -10.70 1.32 17.26
N GLU A 421 -10.78 2.54 17.80
CA GLU A 421 -12.06 3.26 17.96
C GLU A 421 -12.47 4.06 16.72
N GLY A 422 -11.84 3.80 15.57
CA GLY A 422 -12.29 4.32 14.28
C GLY A 422 -13.55 3.62 13.78
N ALA A 423 -14.20 4.23 12.79
CA ALA A 423 -15.33 3.63 12.10
C ALA A 423 -14.94 2.97 10.78
N VAL A 424 -15.66 1.91 10.41
CA VAL A 424 -15.57 1.25 9.10
C VAL A 424 -16.93 1.32 8.43
N TRP A 425 -16.96 1.84 7.20
CA TRP A 425 -18.14 1.86 6.36
C TRP A 425 -17.91 1.03 5.11
N ILE A 426 -18.62 -0.10 5.02
CA ILE A 426 -18.62 -1.02 3.89
C ILE A 426 -19.88 -0.76 3.07
N THR A 427 -19.71 -0.25 1.85
CA THR A 427 -20.86 0.16 1.02
C THR A 427 -21.44 -0.98 0.17
N SER A 428 -20.77 -2.12 0.09
CA SER A 428 -21.23 -3.34 -0.60
C SER A 428 -20.64 -4.59 0.08
N GLY A 429 -21.43 -5.63 0.31
CA GLY A 429 -21.01 -6.81 1.09
C GLY A 429 -19.74 -7.52 0.58
N THR A 430 -19.90 -8.50 -0.30
CA THR A 430 -18.79 -9.30 -0.85
C THR A 430 -18.82 -9.20 -2.36
N PRO A 431 -17.67 -9.20 -3.07
CA PRO A 431 -17.67 -9.22 -4.53
C PRO A 431 -18.53 -10.38 -5.07
N GLY A 432 -19.57 -10.04 -5.85
CA GLY A 432 -20.53 -11.00 -6.41
C GLY A 432 -21.78 -11.27 -5.55
N ASP A 433 -21.79 -10.86 -4.28
CA ASP A 433 -22.95 -10.95 -3.37
C ASP A 433 -23.00 -9.69 -2.47
N PRO A 434 -23.57 -8.57 -2.97
CA PRO A 434 -23.52 -7.27 -2.28
C PRO A 434 -24.35 -7.23 -0.99
N LEU A 435 -25.24 -8.21 -0.76
CA LEU A 435 -26.08 -8.29 0.44
C LEU A 435 -25.46 -9.14 1.55
N ARG A 436 -24.31 -9.79 1.29
CA ARG A 436 -23.61 -10.67 2.24
C ARG A 436 -22.20 -10.17 2.51
N TYR A 437 -21.83 -10.03 3.79
CA TYR A 437 -20.46 -9.76 4.20
C TYR A 437 -19.79 -11.05 4.67
N LEU A 438 -18.73 -11.50 3.97
CA LEU A 438 -17.94 -12.68 4.32
C LEU A 438 -16.67 -12.26 5.10
N LEU A 439 -16.49 -12.83 6.28
CA LEU A 439 -15.32 -12.63 7.13
C LEU A 439 -14.64 -13.97 7.43
N GLU A 440 -13.36 -14.10 7.05
CA GLU A 440 -12.55 -15.31 7.29
C GLU A 440 -11.39 -15.08 8.27
N GLY A 441 -10.95 -13.84 8.43
CA GLY A 441 -10.00 -13.41 9.46
C GLY A 441 -10.67 -12.71 10.63
N GLU A 442 -9.92 -11.91 11.38
CA GLU A 442 -10.46 -11.11 12.47
C GLU A 442 -10.64 -9.66 12.06
N LEU A 443 -11.80 -9.07 12.37
CA LEU A 443 -12.05 -7.65 12.30
C LEU A 443 -12.48 -7.16 13.68
N THR A 444 -11.66 -6.30 14.28
CA THR A 444 -11.98 -5.53 15.48
C THR A 444 -12.28 -4.09 15.08
N VAL A 445 -13.43 -3.57 15.51
CA VAL A 445 -13.90 -2.24 15.13
C VAL A 445 -14.84 -1.69 16.19
N ASP A 446 -14.84 -0.38 16.43
CA ASP A 446 -15.80 0.24 17.34
C ASP A 446 -17.15 0.49 16.66
N VAL A 447 -17.13 1.11 15.48
CA VAL A 447 -18.36 1.38 14.70
C VAL A 447 -18.27 0.75 13.32
N LEU A 448 -19.20 -0.14 12.99
CA LEU A 448 -19.28 -0.82 11.71
C LEU A 448 -20.61 -0.55 11.03
N ASP A 449 -20.58 0.18 9.92
CA ASP A 449 -21.70 0.34 9.00
C ASP A 449 -21.49 -0.60 7.80
N LEU A 450 -22.42 -1.53 7.61
CA LEU A 450 -22.38 -2.51 6.51
C LEU A 450 -23.28 -2.13 5.33
N GLY A 451 -23.82 -0.91 5.31
CA GLY A 451 -24.65 -0.39 4.23
C GLY A 451 -25.81 -1.35 3.88
N PRO A 452 -25.88 -1.87 2.64
CA PRO A 452 -26.99 -2.72 2.19
C PRO A 452 -26.93 -4.17 2.70
N VAL A 453 -25.87 -4.58 3.41
CA VAL A 453 -25.69 -5.97 3.84
C VAL A 453 -26.81 -6.38 4.80
N SER A 454 -27.38 -7.56 4.52
CA SER A 454 -28.42 -8.19 5.35
C SER A 454 -27.97 -9.50 6.00
N THR A 455 -26.80 -10.02 5.61
CA THR A 455 -26.25 -11.28 6.14
C THR A 455 -24.76 -11.16 6.40
N ILE A 456 -24.32 -11.50 7.62
CA ILE A 456 -22.90 -11.65 7.97
C ILE A 456 -22.59 -13.15 8.01
N ASP A 457 -21.53 -13.55 7.32
CA ASP A 457 -21.05 -14.93 7.28
C ASP A 457 -19.61 -15.00 7.77
N VAL A 458 -19.41 -15.66 8.91
CA VAL A 458 -18.10 -15.82 9.54
C VAL A 458 -17.65 -17.26 9.35
N ARG A 459 -16.53 -17.46 8.63
CA ARG A 459 -16.00 -18.78 8.26
C ARG A 459 -14.56 -18.95 8.68
N ASN A 460 -14.06 -20.19 8.62
CA ASN A 460 -12.63 -20.51 8.76
C ASN A 460 -11.96 -19.99 10.05
N GLY A 461 -12.72 -19.88 11.14
CA GLY A 461 -12.23 -19.34 12.40
C GLY A 461 -12.16 -17.81 12.44
N GLY A 462 -12.88 -17.12 11.55
CA GLY A 462 -13.00 -15.67 11.57
C GLY A 462 -13.68 -15.17 12.85
N HIS A 463 -13.41 -13.90 13.17
CA HIS A 463 -13.92 -13.24 14.38
C HIS A 463 -14.33 -11.81 14.06
N LEU A 464 -15.57 -11.45 14.36
CA LEU A 464 -16.03 -10.07 14.32
C LEU A 464 -16.20 -9.57 15.75
N LEU A 465 -15.42 -8.56 16.12
CA LEU A 465 -15.43 -7.93 17.44
C LEU A 465 -15.89 -6.48 17.24
N ILE A 466 -17.04 -6.13 17.80
CA ILE A 466 -17.60 -4.78 17.72
C ILE A 466 -17.60 -4.17 19.12
N GLY A 467 -17.08 -2.94 19.26
CA GLY A 467 -17.12 -2.16 20.49
C GLY A 467 -18.54 -2.02 21.05
N THR A 468 -18.67 -1.95 22.38
CA THR A 468 -19.96 -1.80 23.08
C THR A 468 -20.24 -0.35 23.45
#